data_AF-A0AAN7FIG2-F1
#
_entry.id   AF-A0AAN7FIG2-F1
#
_cell.length_a   1.000
_cell.length_b   1.000
_cell.length_c   1.000
_cell.angle_alpha   90.00
_cell.angle_beta   90.00
_cell.angle_gamma   90.00
#
_symmetry.space_group_name_H-M   'P 1'
#
loop_
_entity.id
_entity.type
_entity.pdbx_description
1 polymer ?
#
loop_
_entity_poly.entity_id
_entity_poly.type
_entity_poly.pdbx_seq_one_letter_code
_entity_poly.pdbx_strand_id
1 'polypeptide(L)'
;MKYSFVRGDCLRILRTIPKKFPVPDFRYEWEIKKFCLENSCLYFCTVSSSAKLHEVKTQWEVLVIDEAAQLKECESTIPLQLPGLRLAILIGDERQLPAMVKSKVSEEAGFGRSLFQRLVLLGKNKNLLNVQHRMHPSISLFPNRVFYENQILDGPNVRERRYERRFLQGNMFGSYSFINIAHGKEEFDYSHSLKNMVEVAVASEIVASLFKEFVRTKKKVKVGIISPYKAQVYAIGEKVKHYSTDSNDDFSISVRSVDGFQGGEEDVIIISTVRCNTNGVVGFLENHQRANVALTRARHCLWILGNEATLTRSCTIWKELVIDAKKRGRFYNADVDKNLAQAITVALVEHNQIHILLNMDSFLFRKAKWKVSFSNDFLNSMSRVKNVETCKQVLTLLENLANGWRQSRRKKNLFFYRGTSSQLLEQYKVNGCLNLVWTVDILKENSYYIQILKIWDMLPLSEIPRVANHLDVLFENYTVDKMSQCKYKSLNGCLLVPMRWSIDSCSCPEVDPLLSLSKSLASLSLRDDLESSSTTDINNSTMGRGVVRKWQRKLPNE
;
A
#
# COMPACT_ATOMS: atom_id res chain seq x y z
N MET A 1 -7.25 -41.89 -3.39
CA MET A 1 -6.80 -43.07 -2.61
C MET A 1 -6.56 -42.80 -1.13
N LYS A 2 -5.88 -41.71 -0.69
CA LYS A 2 -5.68 -41.44 0.76
C LYS A 2 -6.98 -41.28 1.58
N TYR A 3 -8.02 -40.67 1.00
CA TYR A 3 -9.31 -40.48 1.69
C TYR A 3 -10.10 -41.77 1.95
N SER A 4 -10.00 -42.80 1.10
CA SER A 4 -10.71 -44.06 1.33
C SER A 4 -10.06 -44.89 2.44
N PHE A 5 -8.74 -44.76 2.61
CA PHE A 5 -7.98 -45.46 3.64
C PHE A 5 -8.29 -44.91 5.04
N VAL A 6 -8.28 -43.58 5.21
CA VAL A 6 -8.63 -42.91 6.49
C VAL A 6 -10.07 -43.21 6.89
N ARG A 7 -11.01 -43.21 5.93
CA ARG A 7 -12.41 -43.56 6.19
C ARG A 7 -12.55 -45.01 6.67
N GLY A 8 -11.80 -45.94 6.09
CA GLY A 8 -11.77 -47.35 6.50
C GLY A 8 -11.27 -47.54 7.93
N ASP A 9 -10.19 -46.83 8.30
CA ASP A 9 -9.65 -46.87 9.67
C ASP A 9 -10.62 -46.26 10.70
N CYS A 10 -11.23 -45.11 10.40
CA CYS A 10 -12.25 -44.51 11.27
C CYS A 10 -13.44 -45.46 11.46
N LEU A 11 -13.93 -46.09 10.39
CA LEU A 11 -15.03 -47.07 10.48
C LEU A 11 -14.63 -48.30 11.30
N ARG A 12 -13.39 -48.77 11.18
CA ARG A 12 -12.88 -49.88 12.00
C ARG A 12 -12.86 -49.50 13.48
N ILE A 13 -12.35 -48.31 13.80
CA ILE A 13 -12.31 -47.79 15.18
C ILE A 13 -13.74 -47.66 15.73
N LEU A 14 -14.64 -47.00 14.99
CA LEU A 14 -16.05 -46.84 15.37
C LEU A 14 -16.76 -48.18 15.60
N ARG A 15 -16.49 -49.21 14.78
CA ARG A 15 -17.01 -50.57 14.96
C ARG A 15 -16.41 -51.29 16.17
N THR A 16 -15.24 -50.88 16.66
CA THR A 16 -14.63 -51.43 17.88
C THR A 16 -15.04 -50.71 19.16
N ILE A 17 -15.59 -49.49 19.07
CA ILE A 17 -16.07 -48.74 20.25
C ILE A 17 -17.10 -49.52 21.07
N PRO A 18 -18.14 -50.15 20.49
CA PRO A 18 -19.13 -50.92 21.26
C PRO A 18 -18.54 -52.08 22.08
N LYS A 19 -17.36 -52.59 21.70
CA LYS A 19 -16.66 -53.67 22.43
C LYS A 19 -15.87 -53.16 23.63
N LYS A 20 -15.44 -51.90 23.62
CA LYS A 20 -14.67 -51.26 24.71
C LYS A 20 -15.51 -50.31 25.57
N PHE A 21 -16.62 -49.84 25.02
CA PHE A 21 -17.51 -48.87 25.61
C PHE A 21 -18.94 -49.34 25.31
N PRO A 22 -19.58 -50.08 26.23
CA PRO A 22 -20.95 -50.54 26.03
C PRO A 22 -21.84 -49.32 25.93
N VAL A 23 -22.32 -49.02 24.73
CA VAL A 23 -23.23 -47.92 24.47
C VAL A 23 -24.64 -48.42 24.79
N PRO A 24 -25.35 -47.86 25.80
CA PRO A 24 -26.74 -48.21 26.06
C PRO A 24 -27.63 -47.98 24.85
N ASP A 25 -28.72 -48.73 24.74
CA ASP A 25 -29.75 -48.42 23.75
C ASP A 25 -30.56 -47.21 24.22
N PHE A 26 -30.47 -46.11 23.47
CA PHE A 26 -31.09 -44.83 23.84
C PHE A 26 -32.39 -44.66 23.07
N ARG A 27 -33.48 -44.31 23.77
CA ARG A 27 -34.78 -44.04 23.14
C ARG A 27 -34.93 -42.58 22.71
N TYR A 28 -34.21 -41.68 23.37
CA TYR A 28 -34.30 -40.24 23.12
C TYR A 28 -32.93 -39.57 23.04
N GLU A 29 -32.83 -38.50 22.25
CA GLU A 29 -31.59 -37.73 22.07
C GLU A 29 -31.02 -37.15 23.38
N TRP A 30 -31.89 -36.78 24.32
CA TRP A 30 -31.46 -36.26 25.62
C TRP A 30 -30.72 -37.30 26.47
N GLU A 31 -31.04 -38.59 26.32
CA GLU A 31 -30.36 -39.69 27.02
C GLU A 31 -28.94 -39.86 26.48
N ILE A 32 -28.78 -39.75 25.15
CA ILE A 32 -27.46 -39.76 24.49
C ILE A 32 -26.63 -38.59 25.01
N LYS A 33 -27.19 -37.37 25.01
CA LYS A 33 -26.50 -36.17 25.47
C LYS A 33 -26.07 -36.29 26.93
N LYS A 34 -26.98 -36.75 27.80
CA LYS A 34 -26.70 -36.94 29.23
C LYS A 34 -25.58 -37.97 29.43
N PHE A 35 -25.67 -39.12 28.77
CA PHE A 35 -24.65 -40.16 28.85
C PHE A 35 -23.27 -39.66 28.37
N CYS A 36 -23.21 -38.95 27.24
CA CYS A 36 -21.96 -38.37 26.76
C CYS A 36 -21.38 -37.36 27.76
N LEU A 37 -22.21 -36.49 28.33
CA LEU A 37 -21.77 -35.51 29.31
C LEU A 37 -21.28 -36.20 30.58
N GLU A 38 -22.01 -37.16 31.15
CA GLU A 38 -21.60 -37.84 32.39
C GLU A 38 -20.30 -38.64 32.25
N ASN A 39 -19.98 -39.12 31.04
CA ASN A 39 -18.77 -39.91 30.77
C ASN A 39 -17.61 -39.07 30.18
N SER A 40 -17.79 -37.76 30.00
CA SER A 40 -16.74 -36.89 29.44
C SER A 40 -15.73 -36.49 30.50
N CYS A 41 -14.43 -36.55 30.16
CA CYS A 41 -13.35 -36.03 31.02
C CYS A 41 -13.11 -34.53 30.82
N LEU A 42 -13.42 -34.00 29.63
CA LEU A 42 -13.19 -32.62 29.25
C LEU A 42 -14.46 -32.06 28.59
N TYR A 43 -14.82 -30.83 28.94
CA TYR A 43 -16.00 -30.15 28.42
C TYR A 43 -15.55 -28.84 27.76
N PHE A 44 -15.85 -28.71 26.47
CA PHE A 44 -15.61 -27.48 25.71
C PHE A 44 -16.95 -26.84 25.40
N CYS A 45 -17.13 -25.59 25.82
CA CYS A 45 -18.36 -24.85 25.59
C CYS A 45 -18.05 -23.34 25.61
N THR A 46 -18.96 -22.54 25.04
CA THR A 46 -18.87 -21.08 25.24
C THR A 46 -19.30 -20.73 26.66
N VAL A 47 -18.78 -19.62 27.18
CA VAL A 47 -19.06 -19.16 28.54
C VAL A 47 -20.55 -19.04 28.84
N SER A 48 -21.36 -18.52 27.89
CA SER A 48 -22.81 -18.46 28.06
C SER A 48 -23.48 -19.84 28.07
N SER A 49 -23.00 -20.78 27.26
CA SER A 49 -23.56 -22.13 27.20
C SER A 49 -23.19 -23.00 28.42
N SER A 50 -22.17 -22.60 29.19
CA SER A 50 -21.79 -23.29 30.44
C SER A 50 -22.92 -23.32 31.47
N ALA A 51 -23.89 -22.42 31.39
CA ALA A 51 -25.10 -22.45 32.21
C ALA A 51 -25.86 -23.79 32.10
N LYS A 52 -25.79 -24.47 30.96
CA LYS A 52 -26.42 -25.79 30.74
C LYS A 52 -25.72 -26.92 31.51
N LEU A 53 -24.48 -26.71 31.95
CA LEU A 53 -23.75 -27.70 32.73
C LEU A 53 -24.33 -27.84 34.14
N HIS A 54 -25.06 -26.87 34.67
CA HIS A 54 -25.78 -27.00 35.94
C HIS A 54 -26.83 -28.14 35.93
N GLU A 55 -27.30 -28.58 34.76
CA GLU A 55 -28.23 -29.71 34.63
C GLU A 55 -27.52 -31.07 34.78
N VAL A 56 -26.19 -31.09 34.68
CA VAL A 56 -25.38 -32.32 34.79
C VAL A 56 -24.98 -32.52 36.24
N LYS A 57 -25.25 -33.70 36.80
CA LYS A 57 -24.87 -34.07 38.17
C LYS A 57 -23.37 -34.43 38.29
N THR A 58 -22.52 -33.54 37.81
CA THR A 58 -21.06 -33.68 37.85
C THR A 58 -20.47 -32.47 38.57
N GLN A 59 -19.32 -32.67 39.21
CA GLN A 59 -18.55 -31.58 39.83
C GLN A 59 -17.30 -31.33 38.99
N TRP A 60 -16.96 -30.07 38.78
CA TRP A 60 -15.75 -29.68 38.06
C TRP A 60 -14.79 -29.03 39.02
N GLU A 61 -13.59 -29.59 39.18
CA GLU A 61 -12.58 -29.01 40.07
C GLU A 61 -11.78 -27.88 39.41
N VAL A 62 -11.63 -27.93 38.07
CA VAL A 62 -10.80 -27.02 37.29
C VAL A 62 -11.60 -26.39 36.17
N LEU A 63 -11.54 -25.05 36.10
CA LEU A 63 -12.09 -24.24 35.02
C LEU A 63 -10.97 -23.51 34.29
N VAL A 64 -10.98 -23.58 32.95
CA VAL A 64 -10.11 -22.78 32.09
C VAL A 64 -10.99 -21.89 31.22
N ILE A 65 -10.79 -20.57 31.30
CA ILE A 65 -11.44 -19.60 30.43
C ILE A 65 -10.38 -19.00 29.51
N ASP A 66 -10.45 -19.34 28.24
CA ASP A 66 -9.61 -18.73 27.19
C ASP A 66 -10.25 -17.44 26.66
N GLU A 67 -9.43 -16.52 26.13
CA GLU A 67 -9.83 -15.17 25.72
C GLU A 67 -10.64 -14.40 26.80
N ALA A 68 -10.32 -14.64 28.08
CA ALA A 68 -11.03 -14.08 29.23
C ALA A 68 -11.02 -12.54 29.27
N ALA A 69 -10.03 -11.91 28.63
CA ALA A 69 -9.96 -10.46 28.50
C ALA A 69 -11.06 -9.87 27.59
N GLN A 70 -11.64 -10.68 26.71
CA GLN A 70 -12.70 -10.29 25.77
C GLN A 70 -14.12 -10.45 26.37
N LEU A 71 -14.25 -11.04 27.55
CA LEU A 71 -15.54 -11.28 28.20
C LEU A 71 -15.96 -10.10 29.07
N LYS A 72 -17.27 -9.87 29.16
CA LYS A 72 -17.80 -9.03 30.23
C LYS A 72 -17.62 -9.76 31.56
N GLU A 73 -17.48 -9.00 32.63
CA GLU A 73 -17.31 -9.58 33.96
C GLU A 73 -18.45 -10.54 34.33
N CYS A 74 -19.70 -10.15 34.04
CA CYS A 74 -20.88 -10.99 34.28
C CYS A 74 -20.95 -12.25 33.40
N GLU A 75 -20.27 -12.27 32.26
CA GLU A 75 -20.19 -13.48 31.44
C GLU A 75 -19.23 -14.46 32.12
N SER A 76 -18.08 -13.98 32.60
CA SER A 76 -17.09 -14.81 33.31
C SER A 76 -17.65 -15.46 34.59
N THR A 77 -18.64 -14.84 35.24
CA THR A 77 -19.25 -15.39 36.46
C THR A 77 -20.18 -16.58 36.21
N ILE A 78 -20.64 -16.82 34.98
CA ILE A 78 -21.52 -17.96 34.65
C ILE A 78 -20.82 -19.28 34.96
N PRO A 79 -19.65 -19.61 34.35
CA PRO A 79 -18.96 -20.87 34.65
C PRO A 79 -18.35 -20.88 36.05
N LEU A 80 -18.06 -19.73 36.68
CA LEU A 80 -17.52 -19.67 38.04
C LEU A 80 -18.53 -20.11 39.11
N GLN A 81 -19.82 -20.19 38.78
CA GLN A 81 -20.86 -20.69 39.69
C GLN A 81 -21.00 -22.21 39.64
N LEU A 82 -20.27 -22.90 38.76
CA LEU A 82 -20.34 -24.36 38.68
C LEU A 82 -19.88 -25.02 40.00
N PRO A 83 -20.60 -26.04 40.49
CA PRO A 83 -20.31 -26.67 41.77
C PRO A 83 -18.99 -27.45 41.72
N GLY A 84 -18.25 -27.40 42.83
CA GLY A 84 -17.01 -28.16 43.01
C GLY A 84 -15.74 -27.46 42.52
N LEU A 85 -15.83 -26.24 41.99
CA LEU A 85 -14.65 -25.52 41.49
C LEU A 85 -13.64 -25.21 42.59
N ARG A 86 -12.38 -25.62 42.36
CA ARG A 86 -11.24 -25.41 43.26
C ARG A 86 -10.17 -24.53 42.63
N LEU A 87 -10.07 -24.56 41.30
CA LEU A 87 -9.09 -23.79 40.52
C LEU A 87 -9.74 -23.18 39.29
N ALA A 88 -9.56 -21.88 39.10
CA ALA A 88 -9.95 -21.17 37.88
C ALA A 88 -8.71 -20.54 37.24
N ILE A 89 -8.48 -20.85 35.95
CA ILE A 89 -7.39 -20.32 35.14
C ILE A 89 -8.02 -19.41 34.08
N LEU A 90 -7.68 -18.13 34.13
CA LEU A 90 -8.11 -17.15 33.15
C LEU A 90 -6.93 -16.85 32.21
N ILE A 91 -7.11 -17.10 30.93
CA ILE A 91 -6.13 -16.83 29.88
C ILE A 91 -6.67 -15.69 29.03
N GLY A 92 -5.88 -14.64 28.83
CA GLY A 92 -6.31 -13.49 28.07
C GLY A 92 -5.23 -12.42 28.00
N ASP A 93 -5.51 -11.37 27.23
CA ASP A 93 -4.61 -10.25 27.03
C ASP A 93 -5.39 -8.93 27.10
N GLU A 94 -5.18 -8.16 28.17
CA GLU A 94 -5.83 -6.87 28.37
C GLU A 94 -5.38 -5.78 27.39
N ARG A 95 -4.28 -6.02 26.64
CA ARG A 95 -3.80 -5.14 25.57
C ARG A 95 -4.47 -5.45 24.22
N GLN A 96 -5.28 -6.50 24.11
CA GLN A 96 -6.11 -6.82 22.95
C GLN A 96 -7.58 -6.42 23.18
N LEU A 97 -8.50 -6.87 22.31
CA LEU A 97 -9.88 -6.36 22.28
C LEU A 97 -10.64 -6.65 23.58
N PRO A 98 -11.35 -5.64 24.14
CA PRO A 98 -12.22 -5.83 25.28
C PRO A 98 -13.56 -6.40 24.83
N ALA A 99 -14.47 -6.59 25.79
CA ALA A 99 -15.82 -7.02 25.48
C ALA A 99 -16.59 -5.97 24.65
N MET A 100 -17.35 -6.43 23.65
CA MET A 100 -18.19 -5.55 22.85
C MET A 100 -19.37 -5.02 23.67
N VAL A 101 -19.46 -3.70 23.79
CA VAL A 101 -20.56 -2.99 24.43
C VAL A 101 -21.19 -2.04 23.41
N LYS A 102 -22.50 -2.20 23.14
CA LYS A 102 -23.22 -1.36 22.17
C LYS A 102 -23.67 -0.02 22.73
N SER A 103 -24.01 0.01 24.02
CA SER A 103 -24.48 1.21 24.71
C SER A 103 -23.30 2.05 25.15
N LYS A 104 -23.22 3.30 24.68
CA LYS A 104 -22.19 4.26 25.10
C LYS A 104 -22.22 4.50 26.62
N VAL A 105 -23.41 4.62 27.20
CA VAL A 105 -23.58 4.80 28.65
C VAL A 105 -22.99 3.62 29.43
N SER A 106 -23.17 2.38 28.93
CA SER A 106 -22.60 1.20 29.56
C SER A 106 -21.09 1.11 29.37
N GLU A 107 -20.57 1.52 28.21
CA GLU A 107 -19.13 1.60 27.94
C GLU A 107 -18.46 2.62 28.88
N GLU A 108 -19.04 3.81 29.02
CA GLU A 108 -18.60 4.87 29.95
C GLU A 108 -18.67 4.42 31.42
N ALA A 109 -19.66 3.60 31.78
CA ALA A 109 -19.76 2.99 33.11
C ALA A 109 -18.77 1.82 33.33
N GLY A 110 -17.93 1.48 32.35
CA GLY A 110 -16.93 0.42 32.45
C GLY A 110 -17.47 -1.00 32.34
N PHE A 111 -18.68 -1.19 31.79
CA PHE A 111 -19.31 -2.51 31.63
C PHE A 111 -18.50 -3.45 30.72
N GLY A 112 -17.68 -2.89 29.82
CA GLY A 112 -16.79 -3.65 28.94
C GLY A 112 -15.53 -4.20 29.62
N ARG A 113 -15.26 -3.83 30.87
CA ARG A 113 -14.11 -4.34 31.63
C ARG A 113 -14.31 -5.81 31.96
N SER A 114 -13.32 -6.63 31.61
CA SER A 114 -13.32 -8.06 31.93
C SER A 114 -12.93 -8.34 33.38
N LEU A 115 -13.33 -9.52 33.87
CA LEU A 115 -12.85 -10.02 35.16
C LEU A 115 -11.32 -10.12 35.18
N PHE A 116 -10.73 -10.57 34.07
CA PHE A 116 -9.28 -10.66 33.89
C PHE A 116 -8.62 -9.29 34.09
N GLN A 117 -9.07 -8.27 33.37
CA GLN A 117 -8.53 -6.92 33.47
C GLN A 117 -8.71 -6.36 34.90
N ARG A 118 -9.85 -6.60 35.55
CA ARG A 118 -10.07 -6.17 36.93
C ARG A 118 -9.08 -6.82 37.91
N LEU A 119 -8.81 -8.12 37.77
CA LEU A 119 -7.85 -8.80 38.64
C LEU A 119 -6.42 -8.28 38.44
N VAL A 120 -6.04 -7.97 37.21
CA VAL A 120 -4.74 -7.32 36.89
C VAL A 120 -4.64 -5.95 37.56
N LEU A 121 -5.69 -5.12 37.48
CA LEU A 121 -5.74 -3.81 38.13
C LEU A 121 -5.66 -3.89 39.67
N LEU A 122 -6.18 -4.96 40.26
CA LEU A 122 -6.09 -5.23 41.69
C LEU A 122 -4.71 -5.77 42.12
N GLY A 123 -3.74 -5.84 41.20
CA GLY A 123 -2.38 -6.28 41.51
C GLY A 123 -2.25 -7.79 41.72
N LYS A 124 -3.19 -8.60 41.21
CA LYS A 124 -3.03 -10.05 41.22
C LYS A 124 -1.90 -10.45 40.29
N ASN A 125 -1.05 -11.37 40.76
CA ASN A 125 0.07 -11.89 39.97
C ASN A 125 -0.47 -12.52 38.67
N LYS A 126 0.10 -12.09 37.53
CA LYS A 126 -0.14 -12.69 36.22
C LYS A 126 1.16 -13.29 35.70
N ASN A 127 1.05 -14.40 34.99
CA ASN A 127 2.17 -15.01 34.28
C ASN A 127 2.13 -14.57 32.82
N LEU A 128 3.16 -13.86 32.37
CA LEU A 128 3.29 -13.47 30.96
C LEU A 128 3.98 -14.58 30.17
N LEU A 129 3.30 -15.13 29.17
CA LEU A 129 3.94 -15.97 28.16
C LEU A 129 4.72 -15.05 27.20
N ASN A 130 6.03 -14.97 27.43
CA ASN A 130 6.87 -13.94 26.83
C ASN A 130 7.59 -14.37 25.55
N VAL A 131 7.27 -15.51 24.94
CA VAL A 131 7.88 -15.94 23.67
C VAL A 131 6.82 -16.06 22.58
N GLN A 132 6.97 -15.31 21.48
CA GLN A 132 6.08 -15.36 20.34
C GLN A 132 6.64 -16.26 19.23
N HIS A 133 5.75 -17.07 18.65
CA HIS A 133 6.10 -18.07 17.62
C HIS A 133 5.39 -17.84 16.27
N ARG A 134 4.68 -16.71 16.13
CA ARG A 134 3.81 -16.42 14.97
C ARG A 134 4.47 -15.51 13.95
N MET A 135 4.95 -14.35 14.38
CA MET A 135 5.28 -13.25 13.49
C MET A 135 6.77 -13.28 13.14
N HIS A 136 7.10 -12.91 11.90
CA HIS A 136 8.47 -12.53 11.57
C HIS A 136 8.95 -11.36 12.48
N PRO A 137 10.21 -11.34 12.96
CA PRO A 137 10.73 -10.31 13.88
C PRO A 137 10.54 -8.86 13.40
N SER A 138 10.50 -8.64 12.08
CA SER A 138 10.23 -7.31 11.54
C SER A 138 8.81 -6.79 11.85
N ILE A 139 7.85 -7.71 12.01
CA ILE A 139 6.46 -7.42 12.32
C ILE A 139 6.32 -7.23 13.84
N SER A 140 6.84 -8.16 14.64
CA SER A 140 6.70 -8.14 16.11
C SER A 140 7.39 -6.95 16.78
N LEU A 141 8.43 -6.38 16.17
CA LEU A 141 9.22 -5.29 16.75
C LEU A 141 8.36 -4.09 17.20
N PHE A 142 7.43 -3.62 16.36
CA PHE A 142 6.62 -2.44 16.68
C PHE A 142 5.58 -2.75 17.77
N PRO A 143 4.72 -3.79 17.64
CA PRO A 143 3.77 -4.15 18.69
C PRO A 143 4.43 -4.44 20.03
N ASN A 144 5.57 -5.13 20.05
CA ASN A 144 6.29 -5.45 21.28
C ASN A 144 6.75 -4.19 22.02
N ARG A 145 7.35 -3.24 21.29
CA ARG A 145 7.79 -1.97 21.86
C ARG A 145 6.62 -1.14 22.40
N VAL A 146 5.52 -1.08 21.66
CA VAL A 146 4.44 -0.12 21.96
C VAL A 146 3.39 -0.67 22.92
N PHE A 147 3.04 -1.96 22.85
CA PHE A 147 1.97 -2.54 23.66
C PHE A 147 2.45 -3.39 24.84
N TYR A 148 3.69 -3.93 24.75
CA TYR A 148 4.20 -4.91 25.70
C TYR A 148 5.56 -4.53 26.30
N GLU A 149 5.99 -3.27 26.17
CA GLU A 149 7.18 -2.73 26.84
C GLU A 149 8.47 -3.55 26.56
N ASN A 150 8.57 -4.12 25.36
CA ASN A 150 9.65 -5.03 24.94
C ASN A 150 9.79 -6.32 25.76
N GLN A 151 8.75 -6.74 26.48
CA GLN A 151 8.77 -7.96 27.29
C GLN A 151 8.63 -9.24 26.45
N ILE A 152 8.19 -9.15 25.20
CA ILE A 152 8.03 -10.31 24.31
C ILE A 152 9.32 -10.61 23.55
N LEU A 153 9.67 -11.89 23.44
CA LEU A 153 10.83 -12.41 22.74
C LEU A 153 10.38 -13.18 21.50
N ASP A 154 11.17 -13.12 20.43
CA ASP A 154 10.92 -13.93 19.25
C ASP A 154 11.49 -15.35 19.43
N GLY A 155 10.65 -16.36 19.19
CA GLY A 155 11.04 -17.77 19.25
C GLY A 155 12.05 -18.16 18.16
N PRO A 156 12.77 -19.28 18.32
CA PRO A 156 13.79 -19.72 17.36
C PRO A 156 13.19 -19.98 15.97
N ASN A 157 11.96 -20.50 15.90
CA ASN A 157 11.28 -20.82 14.64
C ASN A 157 11.08 -19.61 13.72
N VAL A 158 10.86 -18.41 14.27
CA VAL A 158 10.62 -17.19 13.48
C VAL A 158 11.91 -16.43 13.13
N ARG A 159 13.01 -16.72 13.83
CA ARG A 159 14.33 -16.10 13.60
C ARG A 159 15.12 -16.78 12.49
N GLU A 160 14.79 -18.01 12.15
CA GLU A 160 15.46 -18.76 11.11
C GLU A 160 15.17 -18.17 9.72
N ARG A 161 16.19 -18.13 8.85
CA ARG A 161 16.06 -17.61 7.47
C ARG A 161 14.96 -18.32 6.66
N ARG A 162 14.68 -19.60 6.95
CA ARG A 162 13.61 -20.37 6.28
C ARG A 162 12.20 -19.87 6.60
N TYR A 163 12.05 -19.09 7.68
CA TYR A 163 10.78 -18.48 8.06
C TYR A 163 10.46 -17.24 7.22
N GLU A 164 11.48 -16.55 6.69
CA GLU A 164 11.30 -15.44 5.76
C GLU A 164 10.71 -15.97 4.45
N ARG A 165 9.46 -15.59 4.18
CA ARG A 165 8.77 -15.91 2.92
C ARG A 165 8.51 -14.62 2.16
N ARG A 166 8.83 -14.63 0.87
CA ARG A 166 8.46 -13.56 -0.06
C ARG A 166 7.44 -14.12 -1.05
N PHE A 167 6.24 -13.57 -0.99
CA PHE A 167 5.14 -13.96 -1.87
C PHE A 167 5.07 -13.10 -3.14
N LEU A 168 5.60 -11.87 -3.09
CA LEU A 168 5.77 -10.97 -4.22
C LEU A 168 7.22 -10.48 -4.31
N GLN A 169 7.64 -10.09 -5.50
CA GLN A 169 8.97 -9.52 -5.74
C GLN A 169 9.00 -8.02 -5.40
N GLY A 170 10.16 -7.52 -4.99
CA GLY A 170 10.38 -6.11 -4.69
C GLY A 170 10.37 -5.79 -3.19
N ASN A 171 11.10 -4.74 -2.81
CA ASN A 171 11.30 -4.36 -1.41
C ASN A 171 9.99 -3.92 -0.73
N MET A 172 9.02 -3.42 -1.51
CA MET A 172 7.69 -3.02 -1.04
C MET A 172 6.91 -4.19 -0.42
N PHE A 173 7.16 -5.43 -0.84
CA PHE A 173 6.43 -6.62 -0.40
C PHE A 173 7.24 -7.53 0.54
N GLY A 174 8.14 -6.93 1.33
CA GLY A 174 8.87 -7.63 2.39
C GLY A 174 7.98 -8.03 3.58
N SER A 175 8.57 -8.59 4.62
CA SER A 175 7.84 -9.06 5.82
C SER A 175 7.06 -7.96 6.56
N TYR A 176 7.51 -6.72 6.49
CA TYR A 176 6.80 -5.57 7.05
C TYR A 176 6.97 -4.37 6.12
N SER A 177 5.85 -3.77 5.72
CA SER A 177 5.82 -2.58 4.87
C SER A 177 4.64 -1.68 5.17
N PHE A 178 4.89 -0.37 5.17
CA PHE A 178 3.86 0.65 5.05
C PHE A 178 3.84 1.16 3.61
N ILE A 179 2.69 1.03 2.94
CA ILE A 179 2.46 1.41 1.55
C ILE A 179 1.53 2.63 1.54
N ASN A 180 2.12 3.79 1.29
CA ASN A 180 1.44 5.07 1.25
C ASN A 180 0.57 5.21 0.00
N ILE A 181 -0.68 5.59 0.20
CA ILE A 181 -1.67 5.90 -0.83
C ILE A 181 -2.07 7.37 -0.64
N ALA A 182 -1.33 8.26 -1.30
CA ALA A 182 -1.46 9.70 -1.10
C ALA A 182 -2.78 10.30 -1.63
N HIS A 183 -3.36 9.67 -2.66
CA HIS A 183 -4.42 10.26 -3.50
C HIS A 183 -5.79 9.63 -3.32
N GLY A 184 -6.01 8.85 -2.25
CA GLY A 184 -7.33 8.30 -1.95
C GLY A 184 -8.31 9.39 -1.47
N LYS A 185 -9.60 9.08 -1.50
CA LYS A 185 -10.65 9.88 -0.86
C LYS A 185 -11.52 8.98 -0.02
N GLU A 186 -11.80 9.39 1.21
CA GLU A 186 -12.76 8.71 2.06
C GLU A 186 -14.19 9.13 1.67
N GLU A 187 -15.07 8.15 1.52
CA GLU A 187 -16.46 8.33 1.14
C GLU A 187 -17.36 7.51 2.07
N PHE A 188 -18.56 8.03 2.35
CA PHE A 188 -19.57 7.28 3.09
C PHE A 188 -20.37 6.40 2.12
N ASP A 189 -20.71 5.19 2.58
CA ASP A 189 -21.76 4.40 1.96
C ASP A 189 -23.16 4.82 2.44
N TYR A 190 -24.20 4.13 1.95
CA TYR A 190 -25.59 4.35 2.38
C TYR A 190 -25.83 4.09 3.88
N SER A 191 -24.94 3.37 4.55
CA SER A 191 -25.02 3.03 5.98
C SER A 191 -24.14 3.93 6.87
N HIS A 192 -23.62 5.03 6.31
CA HIS A 192 -22.67 5.94 6.98
C HIS A 192 -21.38 5.27 7.45
N SER A 193 -20.97 4.18 6.80
CA SER A 193 -19.65 3.56 6.97
C SER A 193 -18.68 4.07 5.91
N LEU A 194 -17.42 4.26 6.29
CA LEU A 194 -16.41 4.82 5.39
C LEU A 194 -15.80 3.75 4.48
N LYS A 195 -15.50 4.14 3.24
CA LYS A 195 -14.72 3.37 2.28
C LYS A 195 -13.79 4.29 1.50
N ASN A 196 -12.75 3.71 0.93
CA ASN A 196 -11.79 4.40 0.08
C ASN A 196 -11.47 3.49 -1.10
N MET A 197 -12.05 3.83 -2.25
CA MET A 197 -12.02 2.97 -3.44
C MET A 197 -10.63 2.89 -4.08
N VAL A 198 -9.76 3.86 -3.84
CA VAL A 198 -8.36 3.79 -4.26
C VAL A 198 -7.61 2.73 -3.44
N GLU A 199 -7.81 2.70 -2.11
CA GLU A 199 -7.27 1.62 -1.28
C GLU A 199 -7.85 0.25 -1.66
N VAL A 200 -9.15 0.18 -2.00
CA VAL A 200 -9.76 -1.06 -2.52
C VAL A 200 -9.05 -1.52 -3.78
N ALA A 201 -8.82 -0.64 -4.75
CA ALA A 201 -8.12 -0.97 -5.99
C ALA A 201 -6.70 -1.49 -5.74
N VAL A 202 -5.94 -0.82 -4.87
CA VAL A 202 -4.57 -1.25 -4.51
C VAL A 202 -4.60 -2.60 -3.81
N ALA A 203 -5.48 -2.81 -2.83
CA ALA A 203 -5.59 -4.09 -2.13
C ALA A 203 -5.94 -5.24 -3.11
N SER A 204 -6.89 -5.01 -4.02
CA SER A 204 -7.29 -6.00 -5.02
C SER A 204 -6.18 -6.30 -6.03
N GLU A 205 -5.38 -5.31 -6.43
CA GLU A 205 -4.24 -5.52 -7.33
C GLU A 205 -3.12 -6.33 -6.66
N ILE A 206 -2.86 -6.09 -5.37
CA ILE A 206 -1.93 -6.90 -4.58
C ILE A 206 -2.42 -8.36 -4.51
N VAL A 207 -3.72 -8.56 -4.27
CA VAL A 207 -4.32 -9.91 -4.26
C VAL A 207 -4.23 -10.57 -5.63
N ALA A 208 -4.49 -9.84 -6.72
CA ALA A 208 -4.35 -10.35 -8.08
C ALA A 208 -2.90 -10.80 -8.37
N SER A 209 -1.93 -10.00 -7.94
CA SER A 209 -0.51 -10.31 -8.05
C SER A 209 -0.14 -11.56 -7.23
N LEU A 210 -0.66 -11.69 -6.00
CA LEU A 210 -0.47 -12.87 -5.16
C LEU A 210 -1.07 -14.13 -5.81
N PHE A 211 -2.26 -14.01 -6.37
CA PHE A 211 -2.93 -15.11 -7.07
C PHE A 211 -2.13 -15.55 -8.31
N LYS A 212 -1.60 -14.59 -9.09
CA LYS A 212 -0.73 -14.88 -10.24
C LYS A 212 0.54 -15.62 -9.82
N GLU A 213 1.19 -15.19 -8.75
CA GLU A 213 2.38 -15.86 -8.20
C GLU A 213 2.05 -17.24 -7.60
N PHE A 214 0.87 -17.41 -7.00
CA PHE A 214 0.35 -18.70 -6.58
C PHE A 214 0.16 -19.64 -7.76
N VAL A 215 -0.50 -19.19 -8.84
CA VAL A 215 -0.69 -20.00 -10.06
C VAL A 215 0.66 -20.43 -10.65
N ARG A 216 1.66 -19.54 -10.63
CA ARG A 216 3.01 -19.78 -11.14
C ARG A 216 3.82 -20.76 -10.29
N THR A 217 3.73 -20.67 -8.96
CA THR A 217 4.61 -21.41 -8.03
C THR A 217 3.95 -22.60 -7.34
N LYS A 218 2.62 -22.63 -7.29
CA LYS A 218 1.79 -23.57 -6.52
C LYS A 218 2.13 -23.62 -5.02
N LYS A 219 2.74 -22.56 -4.49
CA LYS A 219 3.04 -22.46 -3.05
C LYS A 219 1.80 -22.02 -2.30
N LYS A 220 1.40 -22.78 -1.28
CA LYS A 220 0.27 -22.44 -0.43
C LYS A 220 0.42 -21.05 0.20
N VAL A 221 -0.63 -20.23 0.09
CA VAL A 221 -0.70 -18.89 0.68
C VAL A 221 -2.10 -18.65 1.25
N LYS A 222 -2.17 -18.23 2.51
CA LYS A 222 -3.40 -17.67 3.05
C LYS A 222 -3.28 -16.15 3.23
N VAL A 223 -4.26 -15.42 2.72
CA VAL A 223 -4.27 -13.95 2.68
C VAL A 223 -5.43 -13.43 3.49
N GLY A 224 -5.14 -12.61 4.51
CA GLY A 224 -6.14 -11.87 5.26
C GLY A 224 -6.13 -10.40 4.89
N ILE A 225 -7.30 -9.81 4.70
CA ILE A 225 -7.46 -8.37 4.50
C ILE A 225 -8.32 -7.82 5.64
N ILE A 226 -7.74 -6.87 6.38
CA ILE A 226 -8.33 -6.31 7.58
C ILE A 226 -8.63 -4.84 7.33
N SER A 227 -9.84 -4.40 7.67
CA SER A 227 -10.19 -2.98 7.68
C SER A 227 -11.13 -2.64 8.84
N PRO A 228 -11.02 -1.45 9.47
CA PRO A 228 -11.90 -1.06 10.56
C PRO A 228 -13.34 -0.77 10.12
N TYR A 229 -13.60 -0.54 8.83
CA TYR A 229 -14.92 -0.13 8.33
C TYR A 229 -15.61 -1.24 7.53
N LYS A 230 -16.89 -1.49 7.85
CA LYS A 230 -17.70 -2.54 7.19
C LYS A 230 -17.89 -2.26 5.69
N ALA A 231 -18.10 -1.01 5.30
CA ALA A 231 -18.22 -0.65 3.88
C ALA A 231 -16.94 -0.98 3.10
N GLN A 232 -15.76 -0.74 3.69
CA GLN A 232 -14.49 -1.12 3.08
C GLN A 232 -14.33 -2.64 2.97
N VAL A 233 -14.66 -3.38 4.04
CA VAL A 233 -14.64 -4.86 4.03
C VAL A 233 -15.52 -5.41 2.91
N TYR A 234 -16.74 -4.89 2.75
CA TYR A 234 -17.64 -5.29 1.68
C TYR A 234 -17.09 -4.94 0.29
N ALA A 235 -16.61 -3.70 0.10
CA ALA A 235 -16.08 -3.24 -1.19
C ALA A 235 -14.85 -4.03 -1.65
N ILE A 236 -13.93 -4.34 -0.72
CA ILE A 236 -12.79 -5.22 -1.01
C ILE A 236 -13.28 -6.63 -1.31
N GLY A 237 -14.17 -7.18 -0.46
CA GLY A 237 -14.70 -8.53 -0.60
C GLY A 237 -15.32 -8.79 -1.96
N GLU A 238 -16.15 -7.87 -2.46
CA GLU A 238 -16.76 -7.98 -3.79
C GLU A 238 -15.71 -7.95 -4.91
N LYS A 239 -14.70 -7.08 -4.82
CA LYS A 239 -13.65 -6.99 -5.86
C LYS A 239 -12.74 -8.21 -5.92
N VAL A 240 -12.51 -8.90 -4.78
CA VAL A 240 -11.61 -10.06 -4.71
C VAL A 240 -12.33 -11.40 -4.78
N LYS A 241 -13.66 -11.41 -4.81
CA LYS A 241 -14.52 -12.61 -4.77
C LYS A 241 -14.16 -13.65 -5.83
N HIS A 242 -13.78 -13.21 -7.03
CA HIS A 242 -13.40 -14.09 -8.14
C HIS A 242 -12.07 -14.84 -7.93
N TYR A 243 -11.23 -14.40 -6.99
CA TYR A 243 -10.01 -15.12 -6.61
C TYR A 243 -10.28 -16.18 -5.52
N SER A 244 -11.47 -16.15 -4.91
CA SER A 244 -11.88 -17.05 -3.83
C SER A 244 -12.73 -18.23 -4.32
N THR A 245 -13.07 -18.31 -5.61
CA THR A 245 -14.05 -19.26 -6.17
C THR A 245 -13.51 -20.64 -6.52
N ASP A 246 -12.18 -20.81 -6.62
CA ASP A 246 -11.57 -22.13 -6.80
C ASP A 246 -11.28 -22.71 -5.42
N SER A 247 -12.13 -23.62 -4.96
CA SER A 247 -12.07 -24.36 -3.69
C SER A 247 -10.90 -25.34 -3.61
N ASN A 248 -9.68 -24.88 -3.92
CA ASN A 248 -8.43 -25.55 -3.56
C ASN A 248 -7.88 -24.90 -2.29
N ASP A 249 -7.70 -25.70 -1.23
CA ASP A 249 -7.20 -25.30 0.10
C ASP A 249 -5.83 -24.58 0.12
N ASP A 250 -5.18 -24.43 -1.04
CA ASP A 250 -3.85 -23.89 -1.18
C ASP A 250 -3.81 -22.36 -1.39
N PHE A 251 -4.92 -21.75 -1.78
CA PHE A 251 -5.04 -20.29 -1.82
C PHE A 251 -6.36 -19.82 -1.25
N SER A 252 -6.32 -19.14 -0.10
CA SER A 252 -7.54 -18.68 0.59
C SER A 252 -7.45 -17.19 0.91
N ILE A 253 -8.55 -16.48 0.67
CA ILE A 253 -8.67 -15.05 1.01
C ILE A 253 -9.76 -14.87 2.08
N SER A 254 -9.43 -14.17 3.16
CA SER A 254 -10.37 -13.77 4.20
C SER A 254 -10.42 -12.24 4.31
N VAL A 255 -11.59 -11.63 4.06
CA VAL A 255 -11.79 -10.18 4.19
C VAL A 255 -12.71 -9.93 5.36
N ARG A 256 -12.22 -9.31 6.44
CA ARG A 256 -12.98 -9.12 7.69
C ARG A 256 -12.62 -7.82 8.39
N SER A 257 -13.45 -7.43 9.35
CA SER A 257 -13.10 -6.37 10.29
C SER A 257 -12.01 -6.80 11.27
N VAL A 258 -11.39 -5.85 11.97
CA VAL A 258 -10.43 -6.13 13.06
C VAL A 258 -11.03 -7.09 14.09
N ASP A 259 -12.24 -6.78 14.57
CA ASP A 259 -12.95 -7.58 15.57
C ASP A 259 -13.26 -9.01 15.04
N GLY A 260 -13.53 -9.16 13.74
CA GLY A 260 -13.78 -10.47 13.11
C GLY A 260 -12.50 -11.29 12.82
N PHE A 261 -11.32 -10.71 13.05
CA PHE A 261 -10.02 -11.37 12.88
C PHE A 261 -9.37 -11.81 14.20
N GLN A 262 -10.01 -11.53 15.35
CA GLN A 262 -9.50 -11.99 16.64
C GLN A 262 -9.40 -13.51 16.68
N GLY A 263 -8.31 -14.02 17.27
CA GLY A 263 -7.96 -15.45 17.26
C GLY A 263 -7.51 -16.00 15.89
N GLY A 264 -7.73 -15.28 14.79
CA GLY A 264 -7.27 -15.65 13.46
C GLY A 264 -5.80 -15.30 13.21
N GLU A 265 -5.19 -16.01 12.26
CA GLU A 265 -3.87 -15.70 11.70
C GLU A 265 -3.81 -16.09 10.23
N GLU A 266 -3.05 -15.35 9.43
CA GLU A 266 -2.81 -15.67 8.01
C GLU A 266 -1.34 -15.47 7.64
N ASP A 267 -0.91 -16.05 6.52
CA ASP A 267 0.47 -15.94 6.04
C ASP A 267 0.80 -14.49 5.64
N VAL A 268 -0.13 -13.84 4.94
CA VAL A 268 -0.05 -12.44 4.52
C VAL A 268 -1.25 -11.68 5.05
N ILE A 269 -1.02 -10.57 5.74
CA ILE A 269 -2.07 -9.63 6.16
C ILE A 269 -1.91 -8.30 5.43
N ILE A 270 -3.00 -7.84 4.83
CA ILE A 270 -3.13 -6.52 4.24
C ILE A 270 -4.08 -5.71 5.12
N ILE A 271 -3.61 -4.60 5.70
CA ILE A 271 -4.46 -3.68 6.48
C ILE A 271 -4.84 -2.50 5.60
N SER A 272 -6.13 -2.25 5.38
CA SER A 272 -6.63 -1.01 4.75
C SER A 272 -7.13 -0.06 5.84
N THR A 273 -6.44 1.07 6.00
CA THR A 273 -6.76 2.08 7.02
C THR A 273 -7.91 3.00 6.61
N VAL A 274 -8.20 3.13 5.31
CA VAL A 274 -9.32 3.88 4.71
C VAL A 274 -9.17 5.40 4.80
N ARG A 275 -8.75 5.90 5.97
CA ARG A 275 -8.82 7.31 6.33
C ARG A 275 -7.90 8.16 5.48
N CYS A 276 -8.49 9.17 4.84
CA CYS A 276 -7.78 10.14 4.02
C CYS A 276 -8.43 11.52 4.16
N ASN A 277 -7.88 12.36 5.05
CA ASN A 277 -8.39 13.71 5.30
C ASN A 277 -7.29 14.67 5.77
N THR A 278 -7.55 15.97 5.60
CA THR A 278 -6.64 17.05 6.01
C THR A 278 -6.54 17.23 7.52
N ASN A 279 -7.56 16.80 8.25
CA ASN A 279 -7.69 17.07 9.68
C ASN A 279 -6.99 16.02 10.57
N GLY A 280 -6.51 14.91 9.99
CA GLY A 280 -5.87 13.83 10.73
C GLY A 280 -6.82 12.98 11.56
N VAL A 281 -8.13 13.04 11.29
CA VAL A 281 -9.12 12.26 12.06
C VAL A 281 -9.04 10.80 11.61
N VAL A 282 -8.86 9.87 12.55
CA VAL A 282 -8.72 8.43 12.23
C VAL A 282 -9.79 7.55 12.85
N GLY A 283 -10.55 8.03 13.84
CA GLY A 283 -11.78 7.40 14.32
C GLY A 283 -11.53 6.00 14.89
N PHE A 284 -12.08 4.95 14.27
CA PHE A 284 -11.95 3.56 14.78
C PHE A 284 -10.51 3.07 14.93
N LEU A 285 -9.57 3.68 14.20
CA LEU A 285 -8.14 3.40 14.28
C LEU A 285 -7.48 3.93 15.56
N GLU A 286 -8.11 4.87 16.27
CA GLU A 286 -7.55 5.48 17.50
C GLU A 286 -7.47 4.48 18.66
N ASN A 287 -8.30 3.43 18.62
CA ASN A 287 -8.31 2.39 19.65
C ASN A 287 -7.02 1.55 19.60
N HIS A 288 -6.21 1.66 20.67
CA HIS A 288 -4.93 0.96 20.81
C HIS A 288 -5.06 -0.56 20.74
N GLN A 289 -6.10 -1.13 21.35
CA GLN A 289 -6.32 -2.58 21.40
C GLN A 289 -6.65 -3.14 20.00
N ARG A 290 -7.48 -2.44 19.23
CA ARG A 290 -7.77 -2.76 17.81
C ARG A 290 -6.51 -2.69 16.96
N ALA A 291 -5.69 -1.65 17.14
CA ALA A 291 -4.43 -1.53 16.42
C ALA A 291 -3.50 -2.72 16.75
N ASN A 292 -3.36 -3.09 18.03
CA ASN A 292 -2.56 -4.25 18.45
C ASN A 292 -3.05 -5.54 17.78
N VAL A 293 -4.36 -5.82 17.81
CA VAL A 293 -4.92 -7.00 17.16
C VAL A 293 -4.61 -7.00 15.67
N ALA A 294 -4.92 -5.91 14.95
CA ALA A 294 -4.72 -5.83 13.50
C ALA A 294 -3.25 -6.07 13.10
N LEU A 295 -2.30 -5.48 13.83
CA LEU A 295 -0.87 -5.58 13.56
C LEU A 295 -0.27 -6.96 13.88
N THR A 296 -0.96 -7.80 14.64
CA THR A 296 -0.44 -9.08 15.16
C THR A 296 -1.07 -10.33 14.54
N ARG A 297 -1.80 -10.18 13.43
CA ARG A 297 -2.46 -11.31 12.72
C ARG A 297 -1.57 -11.99 11.67
N ALA A 298 -0.49 -11.34 11.24
CA ALA A 298 0.36 -11.83 10.17
C ALA A 298 1.37 -12.87 10.67
N ARG A 299 1.62 -13.92 9.89
CA ARG A 299 2.73 -14.85 10.16
C ARG A 299 4.02 -14.38 9.48
N HIS A 300 3.96 -14.17 8.16
CA HIS A 300 5.15 -13.89 7.34
C HIS A 300 5.22 -12.45 6.83
N CYS A 301 4.11 -11.90 6.33
CA CYS A 301 4.08 -10.56 5.74
C CYS A 301 2.92 -9.70 6.28
N LEU A 302 3.24 -8.48 6.70
CA LEU A 302 2.27 -7.45 7.06
C LEU A 302 2.45 -6.23 6.13
N TRP A 303 1.43 -5.92 5.35
CA TRP A 303 1.39 -4.77 4.45
C TRP A 303 0.26 -3.81 4.83
N ILE A 304 0.63 -2.59 5.20
CA ILE A 304 -0.32 -1.58 5.69
C ILE A 304 -0.56 -0.58 4.57
N LEU A 305 -1.80 -0.46 4.11
CA LEU A 305 -2.26 0.50 3.13
C LEU A 305 -2.88 1.69 3.85
N GLY A 306 -2.38 2.89 3.57
CA GLY A 306 -2.95 4.08 4.18
C GLY A 306 -2.37 5.39 3.69
N ASN A 307 -3.01 6.48 4.09
CA ASN A 307 -2.58 7.82 3.76
C ASN A 307 -1.61 8.37 4.82
N GLU A 308 -0.33 8.54 4.45
CA GLU A 308 0.71 9.03 5.35
C GLU A 308 0.34 10.38 5.99
N ALA A 309 -0.14 11.34 5.20
CA ALA A 309 -0.44 12.69 5.66
C ALA A 309 -1.54 12.69 6.74
N THR A 310 -2.56 11.85 6.56
CA THR A 310 -3.66 11.69 7.53
C THR A 310 -3.17 11.03 8.81
N LEU A 311 -2.48 9.89 8.71
CA LEU A 311 -2.02 9.12 9.88
C LEU A 311 -0.91 9.84 10.66
N THR A 312 -0.07 10.64 10.00
CA THR A 312 0.98 11.41 10.70
C THR A 312 0.38 12.57 11.51
N ARG A 313 -0.78 13.10 11.08
CA ARG A 313 -1.49 14.18 11.79
C ARG A 313 -2.41 13.68 12.90
N SER A 314 -2.71 12.39 12.97
CA SER A 314 -3.71 11.86 13.91
C SER A 314 -3.32 11.88 15.38
N CYS A 315 -2.07 12.24 15.70
CA CYS A 315 -1.54 12.22 17.07
C CYS A 315 -1.80 10.90 17.83
N THR A 316 -1.95 9.80 17.10
CA THR A 316 -2.19 8.45 17.64
C THR A 316 -1.03 7.52 17.35
N ILE A 317 -1.11 6.28 17.81
CA ILE A 317 -0.13 5.22 17.53
C ILE A 317 0.19 5.04 16.03
N TRP A 318 -0.73 5.38 15.14
CA TRP A 318 -0.51 5.30 13.70
C TRP A 318 0.54 6.32 13.20
N LYS A 319 0.67 7.47 13.85
CA LYS A 319 1.77 8.42 13.60
C LYS A 319 3.11 7.76 13.92
N GLU A 320 3.22 7.14 15.09
CA GLU A 320 4.43 6.45 15.52
C GLU A 320 4.77 5.28 14.58
N LEU A 321 3.76 4.56 14.12
CA LEU A 321 3.90 3.46 13.16
C LEU A 321 4.45 3.95 11.82
N VAL A 322 3.93 5.06 11.28
CA VAL A 322 4.44 5.65 10.03
C VAL A 322 5.89 6.10 10.20
N ILE A 323 6.23 6.74 11.32
CA ILE A 323 7.60 7.17 11.64
C ILE A 323 8.53 5.96 11.79
N ASP A 324 8.09 4.88 12.45
CA ASP A 324 8.84 3.63 12.59
C ASP A 324 9.14 3.00 11.22
N ALA A 325 8.14 2.91 10.36
CA ALA A 325 8.28 2.39 9.01
C ALA A 325 9.30 3.21 8.20
N LYS A 326 9.26 4.54 8.30
CA LYS A 326 10.25 5.42 7.65
C LYS A 326 11.66 5.22 8.19
N LYS A 327 11.84 5.22 9.52
CA LYS A 327 13.14 5.01 10.17
C LYS A 327 13.79 3.69 9.79
N ARG A 328 12.97 2.65 9.57
CA ARG A 328 13.43 1.29 9.21
C ARG A 328 13.57 1.06 7.71
N GLY A 329 13.33 2.09 6.87
CA GLY A 329 13.36 1.97 5.42
C GLY A 329 12.28 1.03 4.86
N ARG A 330 11.14 0.92 5.55
CA ARG A 330 9.98 0.07 5.20
C ARG A 330 8.76 0.87 4.77
N PHE A 331 8.95 2.15 4.47
CA PHE A 331 7.94 3.04 3.95
C PHE A 331 8.09 3.16 2.43
N TYR A 332 7.01 2.92 1.69
CA TYR A 332 6.97 2.96 0.23
C TYR A 332 5.75 3.73 -0.24
N ASN A 333 5.81 4.34 -1.43
CA ASN A 333 4.63 4.91 -2.07
C ASN A 333 4.09 3.94 -3.12
N ALA A 334 2.78 3.73 -3.14
CA ALA A 334 2.12 2.77 -4.02
C ALA A 334 2.36 3.08 -5.51
N ASP A 335 2.41 4.36 -5.89
CA ASP A 335 2.63 4.86 -7.24
C ASP A 335 4.04 4.56 -7.81
N VAL A 336 4.97 4.07 -6.98
CA VAL A 336 6.28 3.60 -7.46
C VAL A 336 6.15 2.27 -8.20
N ASP A 337 5.19 1.43 -7.82
CA ASP A 337 4.91 0.17 -8.51
C ASP A 337 3.97 0.43 -9.69
N LYS A 338 4.33 -0.08 -10.88
CA LYS A 338 3.58 0.20 -12.12
C LYS A 338 2.16 -0.36 -12.08
N ASN A 339 1.96 -1.55 -11.50
CA ASN A 339 0.66 -2.19 -11.45
C ASN A 339 -0.24 -1.45 -10.45
N LEU A 340 0.30 -1.08 -9.29
CA LEU A 340 -0.44 -0.30 -8.30
C LEU A 340 -0.76 1.11 -8.80
N ALA A 341 0.17 1.78 -9.48
CA ALA A 341 -0.06 3.09 -10.09
C ALA A 341 -1.18 3.04 -11.14
N GLN A 342 -1.21 1.99 -11.97
CA GLN A 342 -2.30 1.75 -12.92
C GLN A 342 -3.63 1.52 -12.20
N ALA A 343 -3.66 0.69 -11.15
CA ALA A 343 -4.87 0.43 -10.36
C ALA A 343 -5.42 1.70 -9.69
N ILE A 344 -4.54 2.55 -9.15
CA ILE A 344 -4.89 3.86 -8.57
C ILE A 344 -5.51 4.75 -9.65
N THR A 345 -4.89 4.82 -10.83
CA THR A 345 -5.37 5.64 -11.95
C THR A 345 -6.76 5.20 -12.40
N VAL A 346 -6.97 3.90 -12.58
CA VAL A 346 -8.28 3.34 -12.96
C VAL A 346 -9.35 3.68 -11.92
N ALA A 347 -9.06 3.50 -10.63
CA ALA A 347 -10.01 3.81 -9.56
C ALA A 347 -10.37 5.30 -9.49
N LEU A 348 -9.39 6.20 -9.66
CA LEU A 348 -9.64 7.64 -9.67
C LEU A 348 -10.52 8.06 -10.86
N VAL A 349 -10.35 7.43 -12.02
CA VAL A 349 -11.20 7.69 -13.19
C VAL A 349 -12.62 7.17 -12.97
N GLU A 350 -12.78 5.94 -12.47
CA GLU A 350 -14.10 5.31 -12.23
C GLU A 350 -14.93 6.06 -11.18
N HIS A 351 -14.27 6.70 -10.22
CA HIS A 351 -14.92 7.46 -9.15
C HIS A 351 -14.97 8.99 -9.40
N ASN A 352 -14.74 9.46 -10.64
CA ASN A 352 -14.78 10.88 -11.01
C ASN A 352 -13.83 11.79 -10.19
N GLN A 353 -12.70 11.25 -9.74
CA GLN A 353 -11.68 11.96 -8.94
C GLN A 353 -10.45 12.32 -9.78
N ILE A 354 -10.62 12.46 -11.09
CA ILE A 354 -9.53 12.66 -12.06
C ILE A 354 -8.76 13.97 -11.86
N HIS A 355 -9.37 14.98 -11.24
CA HIS A 355 -8.72 16.25 -10.91
C HIS A 355 -7.48 16.06 -10.03
N ILE A 356 -7.42 14.99 -9.21
CA ILE A 356 -6.25 14.67 -8.38
C ILE A 356 -5.04 14.27 -9.25
N LEU A 357 -5.28 13.70 -10.44
CA LEU A 357 -4.25 13.32 -11.39
C LEU A 357 -3.75 14.50 -12.25
N LEU A 358 -4.54 15.57 -12.38
CA LEU A 358 -4.30 16.70 -13.27
C LEU A 358 -3.63 17.87 -12.55
N ASN A 359 -2.51 17.59 -11.88
CA ASN A 359 -1.65 18.58 -11.26
C ASN A 359 -0.20 18.37 -11.70
N MET A 360 0.60 19.44 -11.81
CA MET A 360 2.03 19.38 -12.15
C MET A 360 2.81 18.39 -11.27
N ASP A 361 2.47 18.32 -9.98
CA ASP A 361 3.13 17.45 -8.99
C ASP A 361 2.50 16.05 -8.88
N SER A 362 1.52 15.74 -9.73
CA SER A 362 0.91 14.40 -9.80
C SER A 362 1.97 13.34 -10.11
N PHE A 363 1.79 12.14 -9.55
CA PHE A 363 2.72 11.04 -9.78
C PHE A 363 2.88 10.66 -11.26
N LEU A 364 1.87 10.96 -12.09
CA LEU A 364 1.93 10.80 -13.55
C LEU A 364 2.99 11.70 -14.22
N PHE A 365 3.21 12.91 -13.69
CA PHE A 365 4.05 13.93 -14.32
C PHE A 365 5.34 14.21 -13.55
N ARG A 366 5.44 13.85 -12.27
CA ARG A 366 6.61 14.13 -11.42
C ARG A 366 7.93 13.57 -11.96
N LYS A 367 7.88 12.42 -12.64
CA LYS A 367 9.06 11.78 -13.27
C LYS A 367 9.18 12.10 -14.76
N ALA A 368 8.23 12.84 -15.33
CA ALA A 368 8.21 13.15 -16.74
C ALA A 368 9.25 14.22 -17.11
N LYS A 369 9.68 14.22 -18.37
CA LYS A 369 10.70 15.16 -18.86
C LYS A 369 10.15 16.59 -18.93
N TRP A 370 8.89 16.74 -19.34
CA TRP A 370 8.19 18.02 -19.46
C TRP A 370 7.27 18.26 -18.26
N LYS A 371 7.30 19.49 -17.71
CA LYS A 371 6.26 19.95 -16.78
C LYS A 371 4.98 20.23 -17.56
N VAL A 372 3.84 19.77 -17.06
CA VAL A 372 2.52 19.90 -17.72
C VAL A 372 1.60 20.76 -16.87
N SER A 373 1.15 21.87 -17.43
CA SER A 373 0.16 22.78 -16.87
C SER A 373 -1.18 22.63 -17.58
N PHE A 374 -2.26 22.80 -16.84
CA PHE A 374 -3.64 22.66 -17.33
C PHE A 374 -4.39 23.98 -17.15
N SER A 375 -5.17 24.38 -18.14
CA SER A 375 -6.12 25.50 -18.02
C SER A 375 -7.36 25.08 -17.22
N ASN A 376 -8.11 26.07 -16.73
CA ASN A 376 -9.41 25.81 -16.09
C ASN A 376 -10.44 25.23 -17.06
N ASP A 377 -10.40 25.63 -18.33
CA ASP A 377 -11.31 25.13 -19.36
C ASP A 377 -11.09 23.64 -19.63
N PHE A 378 -9.82 23.20 -19.69
CA PHE A 378 -9.48 21.79 -19.80
C PHE A 378 -9.99 20.98 -18.59
N LEU A 379 -9.80 21.48 -17.37
CA LEU A 379 -10.29 20.81 -16.16
C LEU A 379 -11.82 20.69 -16.17
N ASN A 380 -12.51 21.71 -16.66
CA ASN A 380 -13.97 21.71 -16.84
C ASN A 380 -14.41 20.74 -17.95
N SER A 381 -13.68 20.67 -19.06
CA SER A 381 -13.96 19.69 -20.12
C SER A 381 -13.74 18.27 -19.63
N MET A 382 -12.68 18.02 -18.85
CA MET A 382 -12.42 16.69 -18.31
C MET A 382 -13.49 16.25 -17.30
N SER A 383 -14.02 17.16 -16.49
CA SER A 383 -15.11 16.84 -15.56
C SER A 383 -16.43 16.55 -16.26
N ARG A 384 -16.64 17.07 -17.48
CA ARG A 384 -17.81 16.77 -18.32
C ARG A 384 -17.73 15.41 -19.01
N VAL A 385 -16.53 14.86 -19.23
CA VAL A 385 -16.34 13.56 -19.89
C VAL A 385 -16.70 12.42 -18.93
N LYS A 386 -17.87 11.81 -19.14
CA LYS A 386 -18.33 10.66 -18.34
C LYS A 386 -17.77 9.30 -18.78
N ASN A 387 -17.17 9.22 -19.98
CA ASN A 387 -16.67 7.95 -20.51
C ASN A 387 -15.27 7.64 -19.96
N VAL A 388 -15.18 6.60 -19.13
CA VAL A 388 -13.95 6.09 -18.51
C VAL A 388 -12.87 5.76 -19.54
N GLU A 389 -13.23 5.19 -20.69
CA GLU A 389 -12.28 4.79 -21.72
C GLU A 389 -11.65 6.00 -22.41
N THR A 390 -12.46 7.02 -22.72
CA THR A 390 -11.96 8.30 -23.24
C THR A 390 -11.02 8.95 -22.22
N CYS A 391 -11.37 8.96 -20.92
CA CYS A 391 -10.51 9.52 -19.88
C CYS A 391 -9.16 8.79 -19.79
N LYS A 392 -9.14 7.45 -19.91
CA LYS A 392 -7.89 6.66 -19.94
C LYS A 392 -7.02 6.99 -21.16
N GLN A 393 -7.63 7.15 -22.34
CA GLN A 393 -6.92 7.53 -23.56
C GLN A 393 -6.27 8.91 -23.44
N VAL A 394 -6.98 9.88 -22.86
CA VAL A 394 -6.46 11.24 -22.60
C VAL A 394 -5.27 11.18 -21.66
N LEU A 395 -5.39 10.48 -20.53
CA LEU A 395 -4.30 10.37 -19.55
C LEU A 395 -3.05 9.72 -20.16
N THR A 396 -3.24 8.67 -20.96
CA THR A 396 -2.13 8.00 -21.68
C THR A 396 -1.46 8.95 -22.68
N LEU A 397 -2.26 9.76 -23.40
CA LEU A 397 -1.74 10.76 -24.33
C LEU A 397 -0.97 11.87 -23.59
N LEU A 398 -1.48 12.34 -22.46
CA LEU A 398 -0.81 13.34 -21.61
C LEU A 398 0.50 12.81 -21.05
N GLU A 399 0.54 11.57 -20.57
CA GLU A 399 1.77 10.94 -20.09
C GLU A 399 2.80 10.80 -21.21
N ASN A 400 2.38 10.35 -22.40
CA ASN A 400 3.25 10.28 -23.58
C ASN A 400 3.82 11.66 -23.95
N LEU A 401 2.96 12.69 -23.98
CA LEU A 401 3.35 14.07 -24.22
C LEU A 401 4.38 14.56 -23.19
N ALA A 402 4.12 14.30 -21.91
CA ALA A 402 5.01 14.67 -20.81
C ALA A 402 6.38 13.98 -20.90
N ASN A 403 6.41 12.73 -21.39
CA ASN A 403 7.64 11.96 -21.61
C ASN A 403 8.38 12.32 -22.91
N GLY A 404 7.87 13.30 -23.68
CA GLY A 404 8.54 13.83 -24.87
C GLY A 404 8.14 13.15 -26.19
N TRP A 405 7.13 12.26 -26.17
CA TRP A 405 6.57 11.70 -27.39
C TRP A 405 5.80 12.78 -28.17
N ARG A 406 5.93 12.77 -29.49
CA ARG A 406 5.18 13.64 -30.41
C ARG A 406 4.70 12.84 -31.60
N GLN A 407 3.55 13.22 -32.14
CA GLN A 407 3.02 12.59 -33.36
C GLN A 407 3.86 12.96 -34.60
N SER A 408 4.13 11.97 -35.46
CA SER A 408 4.89 12.17 -36.70
C SER A 408 4.21 13.17 -37.65
N ARG A 409 5.00 14.03 -38.31
CA ARG A 409 4.56 15.12 -39.20
C ARG A 409 3.65 14.67 -40.35
N ARG A 410 3.60 13.38 -40.71
CA ARG A 410 2.85 12.86 -41.86
C ARG A 410 1.31 12.83 -41.69
N LYS A 411 0.78 13.01 -40.48
CA LYS A 411 -0.69 13.12 -40.21
C LYS A 411 -1.10 14.50 -39.69
N LYS A 412 -0.36 15.57 -40.02
CA LYS A 412 -0.84 16.93 -39.74
C LYS A 412 -1.96 17.26 -40.73
N ASN A 413 -3.22 17.11 -40.31
CA ASN A 413 -4.31 17.87 -40.93
C ASN A 413 -4.04 19.34 -40.57
N LEU A 414 -3.23 20.02 -41.39
CA LEU A 414 -3.00 21.47 -41.33
C LEU A 414 -4.33 22.14 -41.69
N PHE A 415 -5.17 22.41 -40.70
CA PHE A 415 -6.15 23.47 -40.84
C PHE A 415 -5.42 24.79 -40.67
N PHE A 416 -5.43 25.61 -41.72
CA PHE A 416 -4.80 26.93 -41.75
C PHE A 416 -5.58 27.88 -40.85
N TYR A 417 -5.13 28.05 -39.61
CA TYR A 417 -5.60 29.14 -38.75
C TYR A 417 -4.84 30.41 -39.13
N ARG A 418 -5.56 31.49 -39.48
CA ARG A 418 -4.96 32.81 -39.75
C ARG A 418 -4.72 33.52 -38.42
N GLY A 419 -3.54 33.33 -37.84
CA GLY A 419 -3.14 33.95 -36.57
C GLY A 419 -1.77 33.51 -36.07
N THR A 420 -1.21 34.25 -35.12
CA THR A 420 0.07 34.00 -34.43
C THR A 420 0.08 32.65 -33.67
N SER A 421 -1.09 32.19 -33.25
CA SER A 421 -1.41 30.92 -32.58
C SER A 421 -1.11 29.70 -33.45
N SER A 422 -1.23 29.82 -34.77
CA SER A 422 -0.93 28.74 -35.74
C SER A 422 0.51 28.22 -35.67
N GLN A 423 1.42 29.00 -35.08
CA GLN A 423 2.84 28.69 -35.00
C GLN A 423 3.20 27.83 -33.77
N LEU A 424 2.34 27.80 -32.74
CA LEU A 424 2.60 27.12 -31.45
C LEU A 424 1.52 26.11 -31.06
N LEU A 425 0.31 26.23 -31.62
CA LEU A 425 -0.82 25.35 -31.34
C LEU A 425 -0.62 23.97 -31.98
N GLU A 426 -0.59 22.93 -31.16
CA GLU A 426 -0.60 21.54 -31.62
C GLU A 426 -1.90 20.86 -31.16
N GLN A 427 -2.46 20.04 -32.04
CA GLN A 427 -3.73 19.34 -31.83
C GLN A 427 -3.55 17.83 -31.98
N TYR A 428 -3.98 17.04 -30.99
CA TYR A 428 -3.96 15.57 -31.07
C TYR A 428 -5.36 15.00 -30.94
N LYS A 429 -5.69 14.08 -31.86
CA LYS A 429 -6.97 13.38 -31.85
C LYS A 429 -6.98 12.36 -30.72
N VAL A 430 -7.97 12.46 -29.83
CA VAL A 430 -8.16 11.54 -28.69
C VAL A 430 -9.17 10.45 -29.06
N ASN A 431 -10.38 10.87 -29.47
CA ASN A 431 -11.46 9.99 -29.90
C ASN A 431 -12.11 10.57 -31.18
N GLY A 432 -13.01 9.84 -31.84
CA GLY A 432 -13.68 10.26 -33.09
C GLY A 432 -14.28 11.67 -33.07
N CYS A 433 -14.64 12.18 -31.88
CA CYS A 433 -15.31 13.47 -31.69
C CYS A 433 -14.51 14.53 -30.91
N LEU A 434 -13.35 14.20 -30.31
CA LEU A 434 -12.63 15.11 -29.39
C LEU A 434 -11.13 15.20 -29.72
N ASN A 435 -10.60 16.42 -29.66
CA ASN A 435 -9.18 16.73 -29.87
C ASN A 435 -8.61 17.47 -28.67
N LEU A 436 -7.41 17.07 -28.27
CA LEU A 436 -6.62 17.76 -27.25
C LEU A 436 -5.84 18.90 -27.89
N VAL A 437 -5.98 20.09 -27.33
CA VAL A 437 -5.31 21.30 -27.80
C VAL A 437 -4.26 21.73 -26.77
N TRP A 438 -3.01 21.90 -27.20
CA TRP A 438 -1.91 22.27 -26.31
C TRP A 438 -0.85 23.14 -27.00
N THR A 439 -0.08 23.87 -26.20
CA THR A 439 1.06 24.69 -26.66
C THR A 439 2.28 24.48 -25.76
N VAL A 440 3.46 24.90 -26.25
CA VAL A 440 4.64 25.08 -25.39
C VAL A 440 4.61 26.50 -24.85
N ASP A 441 4.70 26.64 -23.53
CA ASP A 441 4.80 27.92 -22.82
C ASP A 441 6.07 27.93 -21.96
N ILE A 442 6.40 29.07 -21.37
CA ILE A 442 7.58 29.23 -20.51
C ILE A 442 7.14 29.64 -19.13
N LEU A 443 7.61 28.89 -18.13
CA LEU A 443 7.41 29.20 -16.73
C LEU A 443 8.70 29.77 -16.14
N LYS A 444 8.58 30.88 -15.41
CA LYS A 444 9.66 31.43 -14.60
C LYS A 444 9.67 30.74 -13.24
N GLU A 445 10.72 30.00 -12.93
CA GLU A 445 10.94 29.41 -11.61
C GLU A 445 12.27 29.91 -11.05
N ASN A 446 12.20 30.67 -9.95
CA ASN A 446 13.36 31.29 -9.29
C ASN A 446 14.22 32.11 -10.29
N SER A 447 15.41 31.59 -10.61
CA SER A 447 16.46 32.20 -11.45
C SER A 447 16.51 31.67 -12.90
N TYR A 448 15.56 30.83 -13.31
CA TYR A 448 15.56 30.19 -14.63
C TYR A 448 14.18 30.22 -15.31
N TYR A 449 14.19 30.30 -16.63
CA TYR A 449 13.03 30.06 -17.50
C TYR A 449 13.04 28.60 -17.97
N ILE A 450 11.92 27.90 -17.83
CA ILE A 450 11.78 26.49 -18.23
C ILE A 450 10.62 26.34 -19.20
N GLN A 451 10.82 25.58 -20.27
CA GLN A 451 9.72 25.20 -21.16
C GLN A 451 8.75 24.23 -20.46
N ILE A 452 7.46 24.54 -20.56
CA ILE A 452 6.35 23.74 -20.04
C ILE A 452 5.37 23.41 -21.16
N LEU A 453 4.64 22.31 -21.01
CA LEU A 453 3.48 22.01 -21.83
C LEU A 453 2.26 22.64 -21.18
N LYS A 454 1.49 23.41 -21.95
CA LYS A 454 0.23 23.99 -21.50
C LYS A 454 -0.92 23.39 -22.27
N ILE A 455 -1.75 22.64 -21.58
CA ILE A 455 -2.96 22.01 -22.11
C ILE A 455 -4.11 23.00 -21.95
N TRP A 456 -4.71 23.40 -23.07
CA TRP A 456 -5.71 24.47 -23.09
C TRP A 456 -7.14 23.96 -23.05
N ASP A 457 -7.49 22.93 -23.82
CA ASP A 457 -8.82 22.34 -23.76
C ASP A 457 -8.89 20.99 -24.49
N MET A 458 -10.00 20.28 -24.30
CA MET A 458 -10.40 19.10 -25.06
C MET A 458 -11.77 19.34 -25.70
N LEU A 459 -11.78 19.58 -27.00
CA LEU A 459 -12.97 20.08 -27.72
C LEU A 459 -13.20 19.35 -29.05
N PRO A 460 -14.43 19.37 -29.58
CA PRO A 460 -14.72 18.97 -30.95
C PRO A 460 -14.02 19.88 -31.97
N LEU A 461 -13.76 19.36 -33.17
CA LEU A 461 -13.09 20.10 -34.26
C LEU A 461 -13.76 21.43 -34.61
N SER A 462 -15.09 21.52 -34.44
CA SER A 462 -15.87 22.73 -34.72
C SER A 462 -15.57 23.90 -33.77
N GLU A 463 -15.06 23.64 -32.56
CA GLU A 463 -14.86 24.65 -31.52
C GLU A 463 -13.40 25.09 -31.37
N ILE A 464 -12.46 24.33 -31.96
CA ILE A 464 -11.02 24.67 -31.98
C ILE A 464 -10.74 26.09 -32.52
N PRO A 465 -11.41 26.59 -33.58
CA PRO A 465 -11.18 27.94 -34.08
C PRO A 465 -11.45 29.04 -33.04
N ARG A 466 -12.41 28.83 -32.13
CA ARG A 466 -12.72 29.80 -31.07
C ARG A 466 -11.58 29.92 -30.06
N VAL A 467 -11.00 28.78 -29.68
CA VAL A 467 -9.83 28.73 -28.78
C VAL A 467 -8.60 29.31 -29.47
N ALA A 468 -8.38 29.01 -30.75
CA ALA A 468 -7.27 29.58 -31.52
C ALA A 468 -7.32 31.13 -31.53
N ASN A 469 -8.48 31.72 -31.81
CA ASN A 469 -8.66 33.18 -31.79
C ASN A 469 -8.43 33.78 -30.39
N HIS A 470 -8.83 33.08 -29.32
CA HIS A 470 -8.55 33.54 -27.96
C HIS A 470 -7.05 33.48 -27.62
N LEU A 471 -6.37 32.44 -28.09
CA LEU A 471 -4.92 32.30 -27.94
C LEU A 471 -4.13 33.31 -28.77
N ASP A 472 -4.65 33.74 -29.93
CA ASP A 472 -4.04 34.81 -30.73
C ASP A 472 -3.91 36.12 -29.93
N VAL A 473 -4.99 36.54 -29.26
CA VAL A 473 -4.99 37.72 -28.38
C VAL A 473 -4.00 37.55 -27.21
N LEU A 474 -3.87 36.33 -26.67
CA LEU A 474 -2.92 36.05 -25.59
C LEU A 474 -1.46 36.07 -26.06
N PHE A 475 -1.19 35.60 -27.28
CA PHE A 475 0.15 35.57 -27.85
C PHE A 475 0.60 36.91 -28.43
N GLU A 476 -0.31 37.81 -28.78
CA GLU A 476 0.01 39.22 -29.10
C GLU A 476 0.71 39.92 -27.93
N ASN A 477 0.45 39.51 -26.69
CA ASN A 477 1.09 40.05 -25.49
C ASN A 477 2.46 39.41 -25.17
N TYR A 478 2.98 38.49 -26.00
CA TYR A 478 4.27 37.84 -25.74
C TYR A 478 5.42 38.64 -26.35
N THR A 479 6.52 38.77 -25.62
CA THR A 479 7.75 39.35 -26.18
C THR A 479 8.35 38.44 -27.25
N VAL A 480 9.09 39.03 -28.20
CA VAL A 480 9.77 38.30 -29.28
C VAL A 480 10.68 37.20 -28.72
N ASP A 481 11.38 37.49 -27.61
CA ASP A 481 12.24 36.55 -26.92
C ASP A 481 11.45 35.36 -26.34
N LYS A 482 10.33 35.62 -25.66
CA LYS A 482 9.46 34.56 -25.13
C LYS A 482 8.93 33.67 -26.25
N MET A 483 8.56 34.28 -27.37
CA MET A 483 8.02 33.56 -28.53
C MET A 483 9.09 32.73 -29.26
N SER A 484 10.33 33.22 -29.34
CA SER A 484 11.47 32.47 -29.88
C SER A 484 11.82 31.25 -29.00
N GLN A 485 11.79 31.44 -27.68
CA GLN A 485 12.05 30.40 -26.70
C GLN A 485 10.95 29.32 -26.68
N CYS A 486 9.67 29.67 -26.87
CA CYS A 486 8.59 28.68 -27.00
C CYS A 486 8.73 27.81 -28.27
N LYS A 487 9.29 28.37 -29.35
CA LYS A 487 9.52 27.66 -30.63
C LYS A 487 10.73 26.73 -30.61
N TYR A 488 11.64 26.91 -29.66
CA TYR A 488 12.89 26.17 -29.61
C TYR A 488 12.63 24.67 -29.36
N LYS A 489 13.21 23.81 -30.20
CA LYS A 489 13.05 22.35 -30.14
C LYS A 489 14.40 21.70 -29.86
N SER A 490 14.56 21.17 -28.65
CA SER A 490 15.72 20.36 -28.28
C SER A 490 15.38 18.87 -28.35
N LEU A 491 16.25 18.09 -28.99
CA LEU A 491 16.08 16.65 -29.18
C LEU A 491 17.16 15.89 -28.42
N ASN A 492 16.75 14.86 -27.68
CA ASN A 492 17.65 13.85 -27.13
C ASN A 492 17.20 12.48 -27.68
N GLY A 493 17.86 12.02 -28.74
CA GLY A 493 17.40 10.90 -29.56
C GLY A 493 16.09 11.21 -30.30
N CYS A 494 15.10 10.33 -30.20
CA CYS A 494 13.77 10.52 -30.83
C CYS A 494 12.78 11.34 -29.97
N LEU A 495 13.20 11.84 -28.80
CA LEU A 495 12.32 12.50 -27.83
C LEU A 495 12.66 13.99 -27.71
N LEU A 496 11.61 14.82 -27.64
CA LEU A 496 11.72 16.26 -27.36
C LEU A 496 11.97 16.47 -25.87
N VAL A 497 12.91 17.35 -25.53
CA VAL A 497 13.30 17.67 -24.14
C VAL A 497 13.12 19.18 -23.91
N PRO A 498 12.62 19.62 -22.74
CA PRO A 498 12.47 21.05 -22.46
C PRO A 498 13.83 21.72 -22.25
N MET A 499 13.95 22.97 -22.69
CA MET A 499 15.12 23.82 -22.44
C MET A 499 14.97 24.63 -21.15
N ARG A 500 16.12 25.01 -20.60
CA ARG A 500 16.25 25.93 -19.46
C ARG A 500 17.17 27.09 -19.83
N TRP A 501 16.78 28.32 -19.47
CA TRP A 501 17.60 29.54 -19.66
C TRP A 501 17.81 30.24 -18.32
N SER A 502 19.02 30.77 -18.06
CA SER A 502 19.33 31.61 -16.90
C SER A 502 18.86 33.05 -17.12
N ILE A 503 18.38 33.71 -16.05
CA ILE A 503 17.87 35.09 -16.14
C ILE A 503 18.97 36.13 -16.41
N ASP A 504 20.25 35.81 -16.11
CA ASP A 504 21.35 36.78 -16.17
C ASP A 504 21.96 37.03 -17.56
N SER A 505 21.40 36.45 -18.63
CA SER A 505 21.88 36.68 -20.01
C SER A 505 21.01 37.67 -20.82
N CYS A 506 20.28 38.56 -20.15
CA CYS A 506 19.53 39.65 -20.79
C CYS A 506 20.02 41.02 -20.29
N SER A 507 21.27 41.35 -20.60
CA SER A 507 21.64 42.74 -20.90
C SER A 507 22.43 42.72 -22.21
N CYS A 508 22.02 43.59 -23.13
CA CYS A 508 22.39 43.63 -24.54
C CYS A 508 23.91 43.60 -24.77
N PRO A 509 24.33 43.18 -25.98
CA PRO A 509 25.16 44.10 -26.74
C PRO A 509 24.57 44.34 -28.13
N GLU A 510 24.59 45.62 -28.50
CA GLU A 510 24.43 46.06 -29.87
C GLU A 510 25.37 45.30 -30.80
N VAL A 511 24.88 45.12 -32.01
CA VAL A 511 25.46 44.35 -33.10
C VAL A 511 26.83 44.92 -33.49
N ASP A 512 27.87 44.09 -33.48
CA ASP A 512 29.09 44.33 -34.25
C ASP A 512 29.35 43.12 -35.19
N PRO A 513 29.19 43.25 -36.52
CA PRO A 513 29.10 42.09 -37.44
C PRO A 513 30.39 41.30 -37.70
N LEU A 514 31.50 41.57 -37.02
CA LEU A 514 32.82 40.97 -37.34
C LEU A 514 33.37 40.00 -36.27
N LEU A 515 32.64 39.78 -35.16
CA LEU A 515 33.08 38.86 -34.10
C LEU A 515 32.41 37.48 -34.10
N SER A 516 31.52 37.18 -35.05
CA SER A 516 30.81 35.88 -35.10
C SER A 516 31.56 34.78 -35.87
N LEU A 517 32.61 35.11 -36.61
CA LEU A 517 33.39 34.14 -37.39
C LEU A 517 34.49 33.44 -36.56
N SER A 518 34.95 34.03 -35.46
CA SER A 518 36.01 33.41 -34.63
C SER A 518 35.50 32.34 -33.66
N LYS A 519 34.22 32.36 -33.26
CA LYS A 519 33.61 31.34 -32.39
C LYS A 519 33.04 30.13 -33.14
N SER A 520 32.77 30.25 -34.44
CA SER A 520 32.30 29.13 -35.28
C SER A 520 33.42 28.24 -35.82
N LEU A 521 34.68 28.72 -35.88
CA LEU A 521 35.83 27.91 -36.30
C LEU A 521 36.43 27.05 -35.16
N ALA A 522 36.14 27.37 -33.90
CA ALA A 522 36.68 26.64 -32.74
C ALA A 522 35.89 25.36 -32.37
N SER A 523 34.77 25.06 -33.04
CA SER A 523 33.91 23.90 -32.71
C SER A 523 33.89 22.80 -33.78
N LEU A 524 34.72 22.91 -34.83
CA LEU A 524 34.93 21.88 -35.85
C LEU A 524 36.34 21.30 -35.74
N SER A 525 36.62 20.56 -34.68
CA SER A 525 37.62 19.48 -34.73
C SER A 525 37.10 18.31 -33.88
N LEU A 526 36.88 17.20 -34.57
CA LEU A 526 36.53 15.90 -33.99
C LEU A 526 37.75 15.30 -33.31
N ARG A 527 37.50 14.64 -32.18
CA ARG A 527 38.16 13.47 -31.57
C ARG A 527 39.58 13.15 -32.04
N ASP A 528 40.50 13.03 -31.07
CA ASP A 528 41.17 11.75 -30.80
C ASP A 528 41.66 11.70 -29.33
N ASP A 529 41.35 10.55 -28.72
CA ASP A 529 42.09 9.76 -27.74
C ASP A 529 42.66 10.25 -26.38
N LEU A 530 42.33 9.39 -25.41
CA LEU A 530 43.17 8.82 -24.34
C LEU A 530 43.66 9.68 -23.16
N GLU A 531 43.28 9.15 -21.99
CA GLU A 531 44.03 9.06 -20.73
C GLU A 531 45.40 9.76 -20.65
N SER A 532 45.56 10.68 -19.70
CA SER A 532 46.32 10.38 -18.48
C SER A 532 46.39 11.57 -17.52
N SER A 533 46.28 11.21 -16.25
CA SER A 533 46.42 12.03 -15.06
C SER A 533 47.85 12.52 -14.87
N SER A 534 47.93 13.77 -14.43
CA SER A 534 49.08 14.46 -13.86
C SER A 534 49.83 13.66 -12.80
N THR A 535 51.17 13.71 -12.87
CA THR A 535 52.01 13.81 -11.67
C THR A 535 53.26 14.64 -11.97
N THR A 536 53.36 15.73 -11.21
CA THR A 536 54.51 16.48 -10.70
C THR A 536 55.94 16.12 -11.12
N ASP A 537 56.64 17.20 -11.46
CA ASP A 537 58.08 17.43 -11.52
C ASP A 537 58.93 16.71 -10.45
N ILE A 538 60.16 16.34 -10.83
CA ILE A 538 61.43 16.85 -10.25
C ILE A 538 62.65 16.11 -10.86
N ASN A 539 63.55 16.92 -11.42
CA ASN A 539 65.03 16.86 -11.50
C ASN A 539 65.80 15.63 -12.03
N ASN A 540 66.58 15.95 -13.08
CA ASN A 540 68.02 15.77 -13.25
C ASN A 540 68.66 14.37 -13.10
N SER A 541 69.15 13.94 -14.26
CA SER A 541 70.56 13.64 -14.55
C SER A 541 71.10 12.22 -14.36
N THR A 542 71.94 11.90 -15.34
CA THR A 542 73.01 10.90 -15.40
C THR A 542 72.68 9.46 -15.83
N MET A 543 73.17 9.17 -17.04
CA MET A 543 73.54 7.88 -17.60
C MET A 543 74.24 6.94 -16.61
N GLY A 544 73.98 5.63 -16.74
CA GLY A 544 74.85 4.62 -16.17
C GLY A 544 74.29 3.20 -16.24
N ARG A 545 74.75 2.44 -17.23
CA ARG A 545 74.54 1.01 -17.48
C ARG A 545 74.61 0.12 -16.22
N GLY A 546 73.82 -0.96 -16.23
CA GLY A 546 74.39 -2.30 -15.98
C GLY A 546 73.72 -3.20 -14.94
N VAL A 547 73.22 -4.33 -15.45
CA VAL A 547 73.44 -5.70 -14.93
C VAL A 547 72.70 -6.16 -13.65
N VAL A 548 71.74 -7.07 -13.89
CA VAL A 548 71.52 -8.41 -13.28
C VAL A 548 71.84 -8.63 -11.79
N ARG A 549 70.82 -9.05 -11.00
CA ARG A 549 70.71 -10.32 -10.23
C ARG A 549 69.59 -10.20 -9.17
N LYS A 550 68.59 -11.09 -9.22
CA LYS A 550 68.28 -12.17 -8.24
C LYS A 550 68.27 -11.74 -6.77
N TRP A 551 67.18 -12.07 -6.05
CA TRP A 551 67.08 -12.74 -4.72
C TRP A 551 65.61 -12.58 -4.25
N GLN A 552 64.75 -13.60 -4.39
CA GLN A 552 64.43 -14.66 -3.42
C GLN A 552 63.75 -14.20 -2.11
N ARG A 553 62.48 -14.66 -1.99
CA ARG A 553 61.88 -15.44 -0.89
C ARG A 553 61.39 -14.75 0.41
N LYS A 554 60.13 -15.12 0.70
CA LYS A 554 59.54 -15.55 1.99
C LYS A 554 59.37 -14.43 3.04
N LEU A 555 58.34 -14.35 3.87
CA LEU A 555 57.12 -15.09 4.22
C LEU A 555 56.35 -14.16 5.23
N PRO A 556 55.14 -14.51 5.69
CA PRO A 556 54.17 -13.63 6.36
C PRO A 556 54.19 -13.74 7.89
N ASN A 557 53.27 -13.00 8.52
CA ASN A 557 52.62 -13.12 9.85
C ASN A 557 52.45 -11.67 10.39
N GLU A 558 51.31 -11.19 10.86
CA GLU A 558 50.11 -11.75 11.51
C GLU A 558 48.83 -11.03 11.05
#